data_AF-A0A973M3S1-F1
#
_entry.id   AF-A0A973M3S1-F1
#
_cell.length_a   1.000
_cell.length_b   1.000
_cell.length_c   1.000
_cell.angle_alpha   90.00
_cell.angle_beta   90.00
_cell.angle_gamma   90.00
#
_symmetry.space_group_name_H-M   'P 1'
#
loop_
_entity.id
_entity.type
_entity.pdbx_description
1 polymer ?
#
loop_
_entity_poly.entity_id
_entity_poly.type
_entity_poly.pdbx_seq_one_letter_code
_entity_poly.pdbx_strand_id
1 'polypeptide(L)'
;TVFWLATAATITLAETLVAAAVALVGAVLARVARRAMPFNARPRRVWLGWAALVPVAAAADMARLVRWYRGPQKAEVRESRMPASERPPATGWRAGGITVLSATPGSVVIDSDPTSGRVKVHSLVGGWPHLDEKVLRAREPGK
;
A
#
# COMPACT_ATOMS: atom_id res chain seq x y z
N THR A 1 -5.91 7.27 18.60
CA THR A 1 -7.14 7.97 19.05
C THR A 1 -8.11 8.21 17.91
N VAL A 2 -7.75 8.97 16.86
CA VAL A 2 -8.66 9.28 15.72
C VAL A 2 -9.27 8.03 15.09
N PHE A 3 -8.47 6.98 14.83
CA PHE A 3 -8.99 5.74 14.24
C PHE A 3 -10.07 5.06 15.10
N TRP A 4 -9.85 5.01 16.42
CA TRP A 4 -10.83 4.46 17.37
C TRP A 4 -12.13 5.25 17.36
N LEU A 5 -12.02 6.58 17.41
CA LEU A 5 -13.18 7.46 17.39
C LEU A 5 -13.93 7.40 16.06
N ALA A 6 -13.23 7.21 14.94
CA ALA A 6 -13.85 7.04 13.63
C ALA A 6 -14.69 5.76 13.52
N THR A 7 -14.40 4.74 14.33
CA THR A 7 -15.17 3.49 14.40
C THR A 7 -16.24 3.51 15.50
N ALA A 8 -16.26 4.52 16.37
CA ALA A 8 -17.24 4.63 17.44
C ALA A 8 -18.55 5.24 16.92
N ALA A 9 -19.68 4.60 17.23
CA ALA A 9 -21.01 5.11 16.85
C ALA A 9 -21.41 6.36 17.66
N THR A 10 -20.89 6.48 18.88
CA THR A 10 -21.09 7.62 19.79
C THR A 10 -19.75 8.09 20.34
N ILE A 11 -19.64 9.38 20.63
CA ILE A 11 -18.43 9.97 21.20
C ILE A 11 -18.76 10.53 22.58
N THR A 12 -18.38 9.80 23.62
CA THR A 12 -18.45 10.27 25.01
C THR A 12 -17.08 10.67 25.55
N LEU A 13 -17.06 11.46 26.63
CA LEU A 13 -15.81 11.82 27.31
C LEU A 13 -15.07 10.57 27.83
N ALA A 14 -15.81 9.62 28.40
CA ALA A 14 -15.25 8.37 28.90
C ALA A 14 -14.59 7.55 27.78
N GLU A 15 -15.27 7.37 26.64
CA GLU A 15 -14.70 6.68 25.46
C GLU A 15 -13.46 7.39 24.92
N THR A 16 -13.46 8.73 24.93
CA THR A 16 -12.31 9.52 24.47
C THR A 16 -11.09 9.29 25.36
N LEU A 17 -11.28 9.24 26.68
CA LEU A 17 -10.20 8.95 27.63
C LEU A 17 -9.64 7.54 27.46
N VAL A 18 -10.51 6.53 27.31
CA VAL A 18 -10.08 5.14 27.04
C VAL A 18 -9.33 5.05 25.71
N ALA A 19 -9.86 5.68 24.65
CA ALA A 19 -9.22 5.71 23.34
C ALA A 19 -7.84 6.38 23.38
N ALA A 20 -7.67 7.43 24.19
CA ALA A 20 -6.39 8.09 24.39
C ALA A 20 -5.40 7.18 25.13
N ALA A 21 -5.83 6.52 26.21
CA ALA A 21 -4.99 5.61 26.98
C ALA A 21 -4.49 4.41 26.14
N VAL A 22 -5.41 3.75 25.41
CA VAL A 22 -5.06 2.63 24.52
C VAL A 22 -4.14 3.11 23.39
N ALA A 23 -4.42 4.27 22.80
CA ALA A 23 -3.57 4.83 21.75
C ALA A 23 -2.17 5.18 22.25
N LEU A 24 -2.02 5.60 23.51
CA LEU A 24 -0.72 5.88 24.11
C LEU A 24 0.12 4.60 24.23
N VAL A 25 -0.47 3.51 24.75
CA VAL A 25 0.21 2.20 24.82
C VAL A 25 0.60 1.73 23.42
N GLY A 26 -0.32 1.80 22.46
CA GLY A 26 -0.05 1.46 21.07
C GLY A 26 1.07 2.31 20.45
N ALA A 27 1.12 3.61 20.76
CA ALA A 27 2.18 4.51 20.28
C ALA A 27 3.56 4.14 20.84
N VAL A 28 3.63 3.77 22.13
CA VAL A 28 4.86 3.29 22.77
C VAL A 28 5.34 2.00 22.11
N LEU A 29 4.47 1.00 21.97
CA LEU A 29 4.79 -0.28 21.33
C LEU A 29 5.23 -0.07 19.87
N ALA A 30 4.52 0.77 19.11
CA ALA A 30 4.90 1.11 17.75
C ALA A 30 6.26 1.81 17.68
N ARG A 31 6.60 2.65 18.66
CA ARG A 31 7.92 3.31 18.72
C ARG A 31 9.03 2.31 19.02
N VAL A 32 8.81 1.35 19.92
CA VAL A 32 9.76 0.27 20.20
C VAL A 32 9.96 -0.60 18.94
N ALA A 33 8.87 -1.01 18.30
CA ALA A 33 8.91 -1.81 17.07
C ALA A 33 9.66 -1.08 15.94
N ARG A 34 9.42 0.23 15.75
CA ARG A 34 10.14 1.04 14.75
C ARG A 34 11.63 1.22 15.04
N ARG A 35 12.06 1.10 16.30
CA ARG A 35 13.49 1.11 16.66
C ARG A 35 14.17 -0.23 16.36
N ALA A 36 13.42 -1.33 16.46
CA ALA A 36 13.92 -2.67 16.19
C ALA A 36 13.94 -3.03 14.70
N MET A 37 13.12 -2.37 13.87
CA MET A 37 13.02 -2.65 12.44
C MET A 37 13.69 -1.54 11.59
N PRO A 38 14.42 -1.88 10.52
CA PRO A 38 14.95 -0.92 9.55
C PRO A 38 13.83 -0.40 8.61
N PHE A 39 12.71 0.04 9.19
CA PHE A 39 11.53 0.50 8.47
C PHE A 39 11.24 1.96 8.78
N ASN A 40 11.30 2.81 7.76
CA ASN A 40 10.93 4.22 7.88
C ASN A 40 9.98 4.65 6.77
N ALA A 41 8.68 4.48 7.00
CA ALA A 41 7.66 5.08 6.15
C ALA A 41 7.49 6.56 6.52
N ARG A 42 7.91 7.46 5.61
CA ARG A 42 7.51 8.87 5.65
C ARG A 42 6.33 9.04 4.71
N PRO A 43 5.09 9.21 5.21
CA PRO A 43 3.95 9.47 4.35
C PRO A 43 4.18 10.77 3.58
N ARG A 44 4.06 10.72 2.25
CA ARG A 44 4.25 11.86 1.35
C ARG A 44 3.01 12.05 0.48
N ARG A 45 2.88 13.20 -0.17
CA ARG A 45 1.75 13.53 -1.08
C ARG A 45 1.52 12.45 -2.14
N VAL A 46 2.59 11.80 -2.63
CA VAL A 46 2.49 10.70 -3.60
C VAL A 46 1.68 9.51 -3.04
N TRP A 47 1.85 9.18 -1.75
CA TRP A 47 1.11 8.09 -1.12
C TRP A 47 -0.38 8.40 -0.99
N LEU A 48 -0.73 9.67 -0.74
CA LEU A 48 -2.13 10.10 -0.75
C LEU A 48 -2.71 9.97 -2.16
N GLY A 49 -1.96 10.34 -3.19
CA GLY A 49 -2.35 10.15 -4.59
C GLY A 49 -2.58 8.67 -4.93
N TRP A 50 -1.71 7.78 -4.46
CA TRP A 50 -1.90 6.34 -4.61
C TRP A 50 -3.13 5.84 -3.85
N ALA A 51 -3.25 6.17 -2.56
CA ALA A 51 -4.35 5.74 -1.71
C ALA A 51 -5.71 6.20 -2.25
N ALA A 52 -5.79 7.42 -2.78
CA ALA A 52 -7.00 7.94 -3.41
C ALA A 52 -7.38 7.19 -4.70
N LEU A 53 -6.39 6.63 -5.42
CA LEU A 53 -6.63 5.86 -6.63
C LEU A 53 -7.02 4.40 -6.36
N VAL A 54 -6.70 3.85 -5.18
CA VAL A 54 -7.00 2.44 -4.85
C VAL A 54 -8.50 2.13 -4.98
N PRO A 55 -9.45 2.89 -4.41
CA PRO A 55 -10.88 2.58 -4.55
C PRO A 55 -11.35 2.59 -6.01
N VAL A 56 -10.86 3.56 -6.79
CA VAL A 56 -11.19 3.71 -8.22
C VAL A 56 -10.62 2.55 -9.03
N ALA A 57 -9.37 2.18 -8.78
CA ALA A 57 -8.72 1.04 -9.42
C ALA A 57 -9.41 -0.28 -9.04
N ALA A 58 -9.75 -0.48 -7.77
CA ALA A 58 -10.46 -1.67 -7.30
C ALA A 58 -11.82 -1.82 -7.98
N ALA A 59 -12.61 -0.75 -8.08
CA ALA A 59 -13.89 -0.78 -8.78
C ALA A 59 -13.75 -1.08 -10.28
N ALA A 60 -12.77 -0.45 -10.94
CA ALA A 60 -12.47 -0.71 -12.35
C ALA A 60 -11.99 -2.15 -12.59
N ASP A 61 -11.12 -2.66 -11.72
CA ASP A 61 -10.60 -4.02 -11.77
C ASP A 61 -11.72 -5.04 -11.56
N MET A 62 -12.65 -4.81 -10.63
CA MET A 62 -13.82 -5.66 -10.43
C MET A 62 -14.67 -5.76 -11.71
N ALA A 63 -14.95 -4.64 -12.36
CA ALA A 63 -15.72 -4.64 -13.61
C ALA A 63 -14.98 -5.37 -14.75
N ARG A 64 -13.66 -5.21 -14.84
CA ARG A 64 -12.82 -5.92 -15.82
C ARG A 64 -12.73 -7.40 -15.51
N LEU A 65 -12.64 -7.79 -14.24
CA LEU A 65 -12.59 -9.18 -13.80
C LEU A 65 -13.86 -9.92 -14.19
N VAL A 66 -15.04 -9.30 -14.06
CA VAL A 66 -16.31 -9.91 -14.54
C VAL A 66 -16.22 -10.29 -16.03
N ARG A 67 -15.59 -9.45 -16.86
CA ARG A 67 -15.37 -9.76 -18.28
C ARG A 67 -14.28 -10.83 -18.47
N TRP A 68 -13.20 -10.75 -17.69
CA TRP A 68 -12.11 -11.72 -17.72
C TRP A 68 -12.58 -13.14 -17.36
N TYR A 69 -13.45 -13.28 -16.35
CA TYR A 69 -14.06 -14.56 -15.95
C TYR A 69 -14.91 -15.20 -17.06
N ARG A 70 -15.44 -14.41 -18.00
CA ARG A 70 -16.28 -14.88 -19.12
C ARG A 70 -15.47 -15.26 -20.36
N GLY A 71 -14.15 -15.05 -20.37
CA GLY A 71 -13.28 -15.30 -21.52
C GLY A 71 -12.05 -16.14 -21.18
N PRO A 72 -11.10 -16.26 -22.12
CA PRO A 72 -9.82 -16.91 -21.86
C PRO A 72 -9.06 -16.17 -20.74
N GLN A 73 -8.81 -16.86 -19.64
CA GLN A 73 -8.18 -16.35 -18.43
C GLN A 73 -6.67 -16.18 -18.60
N LYS A 74 -6.27 -15.20 -19.41
CA LYS A 74 -4.86 -14.83 -19.54
C LYS A 74 -4.45 -14.05 -18.30
N ALA A 75 -3.46 -14.57 -17.58
CA ALA A 75 -2.77 -13.89 -16.51
C ALA A 75 -1.31 -13.69 -16.90
N GLU A 76 -0.72 -12.58 -16.48
CA GLU A 76 0.65 -12.22 -16.82
C GLU A 76 1.47 -12.00 -15.56
N VAL A 77 2.65 -12.62 -15.50
CA VAL A 77 3.66 -12.25 -14.50
C VAL A 77 4.62 -11.29 -15.17
N ARG A 78 4.58 -10.03 -14.74
CA ARG A 78 5.47 -8.98 -15.23
C ARG A 78 6.58 -8.73 -14.23
N GLU A 79 7.81 -8.71 -14.73
CA GLU A 79 8.92 -8.18 -13.97
C GLU A 79 8.99 -6.66 -14.17
N SER A 80 9.19 -5.94 -13.08
CA SER A 80 9.30 -4.49 -13.06
C SER A 80 10.37 -4.07 -12.06
N ARG A 81 10.64 -2.77 -12.02
CA ARG A 81 11.65 -2.21 -11.11
C ARG A 81 11.01 -1.22 -10.16
N MET A 82 11.35 -1.34 -8.89
CA MET A 82 11.21 -0.30 -7.88
C MET A 82 12.60 0.20 -7.48
N PRO A 83 12.72 1.37 -6.83
CA PRO A 83 13.99 1.85 -6.33
C PRO A 83 14.76 0.76 -5.57
N ALA A 84 15.99 0.48 -6.02
CA ALA A 84 16.91 -0.42 -5.34
C ALA A 84 17.58 0.33 -4.19
N SER A 85 17.34 -0.13 -2.96
CA SER A 85 17.98 0.35 -1.74
C SER A 85 17.44 -0.41 -0.54
N GLU A 86 18.33 -0.75 0.38
CA GLU A 86 18.00 -1.33 1.69
C GLU A 86 17.92 -0.27 2.81
N ARG A 87 18.03 1.01 2.45
CA ARG A 87 17.93 2.09 3.44
C ARG A 87 16.49 2.14 3.98
N PRO A 88 16.29 2.41 5.28
CA PRO A 88 14.94 2.41 5.88
C PRO A 88 13.88 3.24 5.15
N PRO A 89 14.18 4.43 4.59
CA PRO A 89 13.20 5.20 3.79
C PRO A 89 12.77 4.49 2.49
N ALA A 90 13.70 3.84 1.81
CA ALA A 90 13.44 3.11 0.58
C ALA A 90 12.65 1.82 0.84
N THR A 91 12.96 1.14 1.94
CA THR A 91 12.17 0.00 2.44
C THR A 91 10.72 0.42 2.70
N GLY A 92 10.52 1.56 3.36
CA GLY A 92 9.19 2.13 3.59
C GLY A 92 8.45 2.50 2.29
N TRP A 93 9.14 3.15 1.36
CA TRP A 93 8.61 3.49 0.03
C TRP A 93 8.14 2.26 -0.75
N ARG A 94 9.01 1.25 -0.83
CA ARG A 94 8.75 0.00 -1.51
C ARG A 94 7.58 -0.75 -0.87
N ALA A 95 7.57 -0.87 0.45
CA ALA A 95 6.46 -1.50 1.16
C ALA A 95 5.13 -0.80 0.85
N GLY A 96 5.09 0.54 0.84
CA GLY A 96 3.90 1.30 0.46
C GLY A 96 3.46 1.02 -0.98
N GLY A 97 4.39 0.99 -1.93
CA GLY A 97 4.09 0.63 -3.31
C GLY A 97 3.55 -0.79 -3.46
N ILE A 98 4.17 -1.76 -2.80
CA ILE A 98 3.72 -3.16 -2.77
C ILE A 98 2.31 -3.27 -2.20
N THR A 99 2.03 -2.62 -1.06
CA THR A 99 0.70 -2.62 -0.45
C THR A 99 -0.35 -2.06 -1.39
N VAL A 100 -0.07 -0.95 -2.08
CA VAL A 100 -1.00 -0.33 -3.04
C VAL A 100 -1.26 -1.25 -4.25
N LEU A 101 -0.20 -1.85 -4.82
CA LEU A 101 -0.33 -2.76 -5.97
C LEU A 101 -1.13 -4.02 -5.64
N SER A 102 -0.98 -4.53 -4.41
CA SER A 102 -1.68 -5.72 -3.94
C SER A 102 -3.04 -5.42 -3.31
N ALA A 103 -3.44 -4.14 -3.22
CA ALA A 103 -4.73 -3.74 -2.66
C ALA A 103 -5.86 -3.73 -3.69
N THR A 104 -5.59 -4.00 -4.97
CA THR A 104 -6.63 -4.12 -6.00
C THR A 104 -6.76 -5.55 -6.51
N PRO A 105 -7.97 -6.00 -6.88
CA PRO A 105 -8.19 -7.36 -7.37
C PRO A 105 -7.45 -7.69 -8.69
N GLY A 106 -7.02 -6.68 -9.44
CA GLY A 106 -6.39 -6.87 -10.76
C GLY A 106 -4.90 -7.22 -10.72
N SER A 107 -4.23 -7.05 -9.59
CA SER A 107 -2.81 -7.38 -9.46
C SER A 107 -2.37 -7.75 -8.04
N VAL A 108 -1.28 -8.51 -7.95
CA VAL A 108 -0.60 -8.80 -6.68
C VAL A 108 0.91 -8.87 -6.89
N VAL A 109 1.67 -8.30 -5.97
CA VAL A 109 3.14 -8.48 -5.95
C VAL A 109 3.46 -9.85 -5.34
N ILE A 110 4.17 -10.69 -6.11
CA ILE A 110 4.54 -12.05 -5.67
C ILE A 110 5.98 -12.14 -5.17
N ASP A 111 6.85 -11.23 -5.61
CA ASP A 111 8.28 -11.22 -5.26
C ASP A 111 8.82 -9.80 -5.33
N SER A 112 9.74 -9.46 -4.43
CA SER A 112 10.37 -8.14 -4.37
C SER A 112 11.77 -8.26 -3.77
N ASP A 113 12.77 -7.95 -4.58
CA ASP A 113 14.19 -7.94 -4.21
C ASP A 113 14.66 -6.48 -3.95
N PRO A 114 14.91 -6.11 -2.67
CA PRO A 114 15.31 -4.75 -2.31
C PRO A 114 16.69 -4.36 -2.83
N THR A 115 17.58 -5.35 -3.00
CA THR A 115 18.97 -5.17 -3.42
C THR A 115 19.04 -4.89 -4.92
N SER A 116 18.37 -5.71 -5.75
CA SER A 116 18.41 -5.54 -7.21
C SER A 116 17.38 -4.55 -7.76
N GLY A 117 16.39 -4.13 -6.96
CA GLY A 117 15.30 -3.28 -7.47
C GLY A 117 14.15 -4.08 -8.09
N ARG A 118 14.31 -5.39 -8.31
CA ARG A 118 13.33 -6.20 -9.04
C ARG A 118 12.07 -6.43 -8.22
N VAL A 119 10.94 -6.39 -8.90
CA VAL A 119 9.62 -6.72 -8.36
C VAL A 119 8.87 -7.52 -9.41
N LYS A 120 8.27 -8.64 -9.01
CA LYS A 120 7.39 -9.43 -9.88
C LYS A 120 5.94 -9.19 -9.48
N VAL A 121 5.13 -8.82 -10.46
CA VAL A 121 3.71 -8.54 -10.28
C VAL A 121 2.93 -9.54 -11.13
N HIS A 122 2.04 -10.28 -10.48
CA HIS A 122 1.04 -11.08 -11.16
C HIS A 122 -0.18 -10.18 -11.45
N SER A 123 -0.56 -10.04 -12.71
CA SER A 123 -1.68 -9.20 -13.15
C SER A 123 -2.70 -10.04 -13.92
N LEU A 124 -3.96 -9.87 -13.53
CA LEU A 124 -5.12 -10.49 -14.15
C LEU A 124 -5.78 -9.54 -15.15
N VAL A 125 -5.83 -8.25 -14.80
CA VAL A 125 -6.42 -7.18 -15.61
C VAL A 125 -5.58 -5.91 -15.45
N GLY A 126 -5.60 -5.05 -16.47
CA GLY A 126 -4.87 -3.77 -16.44
C GLY A 126 -5.58 -2.69 -17.24
N GLY A 127 -5.16 -1.43 -17.01
CA GLY A 127 -5.65 -0.23 -17.68
C GLY A 127 -6.01 0.89 -16.71
N TRP A 128 -6.78 1.87 -17.17
CA TRP A 128 -7.16 3.03 -16.34
C TRP A 128 -7.74 2.59 -14.97
N PRO A 129 -7.27 3.18 -13.84
CA PRO A 129 -6.47 4.42 -13.72
C PRO A 129 -4.94 4.28 -13.82
N HIS A 130 -4.44 3.13 -14.30
CA HIS A 130 -3.02 2.79 -14.44
C HIS A 130 -2.27 2.96 -13.10
N LEU A 131 -2.85 2.39 -12.04
CA LEU A 131 -2.30 2.46 -10.67
C LEU A 131 -0.91 1.82 -10.62
N ASP A 132 -0.75 0.70 -11.31
CA ASP A 132 0.50 -0.03 -11.49
C ASP A 132 1.60 0.86 -12.08
N GLU A 133 1.33 1.52 -13.21
CA GLU A 133 2.29 2.43 -13.83
C GLU A 133 2.64 3.61 -12.91
N LYS A 134 1.64 4.17 -12.22
CA LYS A 134 1.83 5.30 -11.31
C LYS A 134 2.66 4.95 -10.09
N VAL A 135 2.55 3.72 -9.58
CA VAL A 135 3.37 3.25 -8.45
C VAL A 135 4.78 2.90 -8.92
N LEU A 136 4.90 2.13 -10.00
CA LEU A 136 6.20 1.64 -10.49
C LEU A 136 7.08 2.76 -11.07
N ARG A 137 6.50 3.80 -11.68
CA ARG A 137 7.26 4.95 -12.19
C ARG A 137 7.59 5.98 -11.11
N ALA A 138 6.98 5.90 -9.94
CA ALA A 138 7.23 6.89 -8.91
C ALA A 138 8.64 6.75 -8.35
N ARG A 139 9.40 7.85 -8.39
CA ARG A 139 10.73 7.92 -7.81
C ARG A 139 10.64 8.14 -6.31
N GLU A 140 11.53 7.48 -5.57
CA GLU A 140 11.76 7.82 -4.17
C GLU A 140 12.30 9.26 -4.12
N PRO A 141 11.64 10.22 -3.44
CA PRO A 141 12.06 11.61 -3.52
C PRO A 141 13.21 11.88 -2.55
N GLY A 142 14.33 12.39 -3.09
CA GLY A 142 15.63 12.51 -2.41
C GLY A 142 16.77 11.77 -3.12
N LYS A 143 16.49 11.20 -4.30
CA LYS A 143 17.44 10.84 -5.36
C LYS A 143 17.12 11.63 -6.62
#